data_AF-A0A1W1H8L0-F1
#
_entry.id   AF-A0A1W1H8L0-F1
#
_cell.length_a   1.000
_cell.length_b   1.000
_cell.length_c   1.000
_cell.angle_alpha   90.00
_cell.angle_beta   90.00
_cell.angle_gamma   90.00
#
_symmetry.space_group_name_H-M   'P 1'
#
loop_
_entity.id
_entity.type
_entity.pdbx_description
1 polymer ?
#
loop_
_entity_poly.entity_id
_entity_poly.type
_entity_poly.pdbx_seq_one_letter_code
_entity_poly.pdbx_strand_id
1 'polypeptide(L)'
;MVNIEKHILHWRNGADEDFEVSEHLIKSGKIRHGLFFLHLTLEKILKAHVCRSSGDMAPRMHNLVRLAELSRLSFLEEHTDFLAEMNPFNIEGRYPEMWGPLPSPEDVDMLLKRTGEMLKWLKSQL
;
A
#
# COMPACT_ATOMS: atom_id res chain seq x y z
N MET A 1 15.94 -23.51 1.17
CA MET A 1 16.43 -22.12 1.11
C MET A 1 15.28 -21.28 0.55
N VAL A 2 14.92 -20.18 1.21
CA VAL A 2 13.82 -19.32 0.75
C VAL A 2 14.23 -18.65 -0.56
N ASN A 3 13.37 -18.72 -1.58
CA ASN A 3 13.62 -18.04 -2.85
C ASN A 3 13.10 -16.60 -2.76
N ILE A 4 14.00 -15.67 -2.38
CA ILE A 4 13.65 -14.27 -2.14
C ILE A 4 13.14 -13.58 -3.40
N GLU A 5 13.72 -13.85 -4.57
CA GLU A 5 13.23 -13.32 -5.85
C GLU A 5 11.77 -13.67 -6.12
N LYS A 6 11.38 -14.93 -5.81
CA LYS A 6 9.98 -15.35 -5.91
C LYS A 6 9.08 -14.54 -4.96
N HIS A 7 9.55 -14.21 -3.76
CA HIS A 7 8.79 -13.40 -2.80
C HIS A 7 8.71 -11.92 -3.20
N ILE A 8 9.79 -11.35 -3.73
CA ILE A 8 9.77 -9.99 -4.30
C ILE A 8 8.75 -9.91 -5.43
N LEU A 9 8.78 -10.86 -6.37
CA LEU A 9 7.83 -10.90 -7.48
C LEU A 9 6.39 -11.12 -7.02
N HIS A 10 6.18 -12.00 -6.04
CA HIS A 10 4.85 -12.21 -5.44
C HIS A 10 4.26 -10.92 -4.87
N TRP A 11 5.04 -10.19 -4.07
CA TRP A 11 4.58 -8.94 -3.48
C TRP A 11 4.38 -7.84 -4.52
N ARG A 12 5.29 -7.69 -5.48
CA ARG A 12 5.16 -6.72 -6.58
C ARG A 12 3.90 -6.97 -7.40
N ASN A 13 3.66 -8.22 -7.82
CA ASN A 13 2.48 -8.55 -8.62
C ASN A 13 1.18 -8.39 -7.81
N GLY A 14 1.20 -8.77 -6.54
CA GLY A 14 0.06 -8.58 -5.67
C GLY A 14 -0.26 -7.10 -5.40
N ALA A 15 0.74 -6.20 -5.44
CA ALA A 15 0.51 -4.76 -5.35
C ALA A 15 -0.17 -4.22 -6.61
N ASP A 16 0.21 -4.70 -7.79
CA ASP A 16 -0.44 -4.33 -9.06
C ASP A 16 -1.91 -4.80 -9.09
N GLU A 17 -2.16 -6.04 -8.67
CA GLU A 17 -3.52 -6.60 -8.57
C GLU A 17 -4.39 -5.81 -7.59
N ASP A 18 -3.87 -5.48 -6.41
CA ASP A 18 -4.63 -4.71 -5.42
C ASP A 18 -4.96 -3.29 -5.90
N PHE A 19 -4.06 -2.67 -6.66
CA PHE A 19 -4.31 -1.35 -7.23
C PHE A 19 -5.44 -1.40 -8.26
N GLU A 20 -5.42 -2.37 -9.17
CA GLU A 20 -6.51 -2.58 -10.14
C GLU A 20 -7.86 -2.86 -9.43
N VAL A 21 -7.85 -3.71 -8.40
CA VAL A 21 -9.04 -4.00 -7.60
C VAL A 21 -9.56 -2.73 -6.91
N SER A 22 -8.66 -1.88 -6.39
CA SER A 22 -9.05 -0.63 -5.74
C SER A 22 -9.80 0.30 -6.71
N GLU A 23 -9.32 0.43 -7.95
CA GLU A 23 -9.95 1.26 -8.98
C GLU A 23 -11.37 0.77 -9.29
N HIS A 24 -11.54 -0.54 -9.45
CA HIS A 24 -12.85 -1.13 -9.69
C HIS A 24 -13.82 -0.93 -8.52
N LEU A 25 -13.35 -1.09 -7.30
CA LEU A 25 -14.17 -0.91 -6.10
C LEU A 25 -14.63 0.54 -5.94
N ILE A 26 -13.71 1.50 -6.06
CA ILE A 26 -14.00 2.94 -6.00
C ILE A 26 -15.02 3.31 -7.08
N LYS A 27 -14.77 2.90 -8.33
CA LYS A 27 -15.68 3.16 -9.45
C LYS A 27 -17.08 2.57 -9.25
N SER A 28 -17.18 1.44 -8.54
CA SER A 28 -18.47 0.80 -8.21
C SER A 28 -19.17 1.39 -6.98
N GLY A 29 -18.62 2.45 -6.36
CA GLY A 29 -19.14 3.07 -5.15
C GLY A 29 -18.78 2.37 -3.84
N LYS A 30 -17.98 1.29 -3.89
CA LYS A 30 -17.48 0.58 -2.69
C LYS A 30 -16.22 1.25 -2.13
N ILE A 31 -16.33 2.55 -1.85
CA ILE A 31 -15.19 3.43 -1.55
C ILE A 31 -14.30 2.88 -0.43
N ARG A 32 -14.85 2.51 0.73
CA ARG A 32 -14.04 2.02 1.88
C ARG A 32 -13.23 0.77 1.55
N HIS A 33 -13.81 -0.15 0.79
CA HIS A 33 -13.11 -1.36 0.34
C HIS A 33 -12.00 -0.96 -0.64
N GLY A 34 -12.28 -0.05 -1.56
CA GLY A 34 -11.27 0.53 -2.45
C GLY A 34 -10.08 1.15 -1.69
N LEU A 35 -10.34 1.98 -0.68
CA LEU A 35 -9.30 2.59 0.16
C LEU A 35 -8.47 1.55 0.93
N PHE A 36 -9.09 0.47 1.40
CA PHE A 36 -8.37 -0.66 1.97
C PHE A 36 -7.45 -1.35 0.96
N PHE A 37 -7.90 -1.53 -0.29
CA PHE A 37 -7.03 -2.06 -1.34
C PHE A 37 -5.92 -1.10 -1.77
N LEU A 38 -6.13 0.24 -1.68
CA LEU A 38 -5.03 1.20 -1.83
C LEU A 38 -3.99 1.05 -0.71
N HIS A 39 -4.42 0.83 0.54
CA HIS A 39 -3.50 0.50 1.63
C HIS A 39 -2.72 -0.79 1.33
N LEU A 40 -3.39 -1.86 0.92
CA LEU A 40 -2.73 -3.13 0.62
C LEU A 40 -1.74 -3.02 -0.55
N THR A 41 -2.05 -2.22 -1.57
CA THR A 41 -1.14 -1.90 -2.67
C THR A 41 0.21 -1.42 -2.12
N LEU A 42 0.18 -0.39 -1.25
CA LEU A 42 1.38 0.20 -0.64
C LEU A 42 2.08 -0.79 0.29
N GLU A 43 1.31 -1.53 1.10
CA GLU A 43 1.84 -2.56 2.00
C GLU A 43 2.66 -3.61 1.23
N LYS A 44 2.08 -4.14 0.16
CA LYS A 44 2.70 -5.22 -0.64
C LYS A 44 3.95 -4.72 -1.34
N ILE A 45 3.92 -3.57 -2.00
CA ILE A 45 5.13 -3.08 -2.69
C ILE A 45 6.26 -2.76 -1.70
N LEU A 46 5.95 -2.21 -0.51
CA LEU A 46 6.94 -2.01 0.54
C LEU A 46 7.49 -3.35 1.06
N LYS A 47 6.65 -4.38 1.22
CA LYS A 47 7.10 -5.74 1.57
C LYS A 47 8.06 -6.33 0.53
N ALA A 48 7.86 -6.03 -0.77
CA ALA A 48 8.83 -6.42 -1.80
C ALA A 48 10.21 -5.81 -1.53
N HIS A 49 10.28 -4.52 -1.18
CA HIS A 49 11.55 -3.87 -0.82
C HIS A 49 12.15 -4.37 0.49
N VAL A 50 11.33 -4.71 1.49
CA VAL A 50 11.81 -5.34 2.72
C VAL A 50 12.44 -6.70 2.42
N CYS A 51 11.81 -7.52 1.57
CA CYS A 51 12.41 -8.79 1.14
C CYS A 51 13.77 -8.57 0.48
N ARG A 52 13.86 -7.62 -0.45
CA ARG A 52 15.10 -7.31 -1.17
C ARG A 52 16.21 -6.81 -0.26
N SER A 53 15.91 -5.91 0.66
CA SER A 53 16.91 -5.28 1.53
C SER A 53 17.37 -6.18 2.68
N SER A 54 16.51 -7.08 3.15
CA SER A 54 16.83 -8.03 4.23
C SER A 54 17.39 -9.36 3.74
N GLY A 55 17.06 -9.77 2.51
CA GLY A 55 17.33 -11.13 2.04
C GLY A 55 16.48 -12.20 2.73
N ASP A 56 15.37 -11.80 3.37
CA ASP A 56 14.45 -12.69 4.10
C ASP A 56 12.98 -12.31 3.81
N MET A 57 12.05 -13.05 4.39
CA MET A 57 10.62 -12.78 4.33
C MET A 57 10.26 -11.47 5.04
N ALA A 58 9.45 -10.64 4.40
CA ALA A 58 8.90 -9.45 5.05
C ALA A 58 8.07 -9.83 6.29
N PRO A 59 8.13 -9.02 7.37
CA PRO A 59 7.42 -9.30 8.61
C PRO A 59 5.90 -9.23 8.42
N ARG A 60 5.18 -9.97 9.29
CA ARG A 60 3.71 -9.95 9.35
C ARG A 60 3.22 -8.69 10.06
N MET A 61 3.24 -7.59 9.34
CA MET A 61 2.77 -6.29 9.81
C MET A 61 2.16 -5.48 8.68
N HIS A 62 1.44 -4.43 9.06
CA HIS A 62 0.62 -3.61 8.16
C HIS A 62 0.96 -2.11 8.24
N ASN A 63 1.77 -1.70 9.23
CA ASN A 63 2.13 -0.29 9.37
C ASN A 63 3.09 0.11 8.24
N LEU A 64 2.62 0.98 7.35
CA LEU A 64 3.32 1.39 6.14
C LEU A 64 4.59 2.19 6.44
N VAL A 65 4.55 3.10 7.43
CA VAL A 65 5.72 3.88 7.86
C VAL A 65 6.83 2.95 8.32
N ARG A 66 6.49 1.96 9.15
CA ARG A 66 7.47 0.99 9.64
C ARG A 66 7.96 0.04 8.53
N LEU A 67 7.13 -0.31 7.56
CA LEU A 67 7.59 -1.05 6.37
C LEU A 67 8.53 -0.22 5.49
N ALA A 68 8.27 1.08 5.35
CA ALA A 68 9.15 2.01 4.64
C ALA A 68 10.52 2.15 5.32
N GLU A 69 10.57 2.25 6.65
CA GLU A 69 11.83 2.20 7.40
C GLU A 69 12.61 0.91 7.13
N LEU A 70 11.93 -0.24 7.18
CA LEU A 70 12.53 -1.55 6.96
C LEU A 70 12.99 -1.77 5.51
N SER A 71 12.41 -1.03 4.54
CA SER A 71 12.78 -1.10 3.13
C SER A 71 14.19 -0.56 2.83
N ARG A 72 14.74 0.24 3.74
CA ARG A 72 16.01 0.97 3.60
C ARG A 72 16.08 1.93 2.40
N LEU A 73 14.93 2.30 1.84
CA LEU A 73 14.84 3.39 0.87
C LEU A 73 14.84 4.74 1.60
N SER A 74 15.37 5.77 0.94
CA SER A 74 15.26 7.15 1.39
C SER A 74 13.93 7.74 0.91
N PHE A 75 13.03 8.03 1.84
CA PHE A 75 11.77 8.71 1.56
C PHE A 75 11.89 10.20 1.85
N LEU A 76 11.16 11.00 1.07
CA LEU A 76 10.88 12.38 1.43
C LEU A 76 9.87 12.42 2.59
N GLU A 77 9.86 13.50 3.35
CA GLU A 77 8.92 13.70 4.46
C GLU A 77 7.47 13.57 4.00
N GLU A 78 7.12 14.20 2.87
CA GLU A 78 5.79 14.12 2.25
C GLU A 78 5.34 12.69 1.90
N HIS A 79 6.28 11.80 1.55
CA HIS A 79 5.97 10.39 1.28
C HIS A 79 5.70 9.65 2.59
N THR A 80 6.46 9.95 3.64
CA THR A 80 6.27 9.33 4.96
C THR A 80 4.95 9.76 5.57
N ASP A 81 4.58 11.04 5.43
CA ASP A 81 3.29 11.58 5.86
C ASP A 81 2.14 10.91 5.10
N PHE A 82 2.29 10.70 3.79
CA PHE A 82 1.30 9.96 3.02
C PHE A 82 1.12 8.52 3.48
N LEU A 83 2.22 7.81 3.75
CA LEU A 83 2.14 6.44 4.29
C LEU A 83 1.48 6.42 5.69
N ALA A 84 1.67 7.46 6.50
CA ALA A 84 1.00 7.61 7.77
C ALA A 84 -0.52 7.85 7.59
N GLU A 85 -0.90 8.73 6.66
CA GLU A 85 -2.28 9.00 6.26
C GLU A 85 -3.01 7.74 5.75
N MET A 86 -2.29 6.83 5.08
CA MET A 86 -2.85 5.59 4.52
C MET A 86 -3.00 4.44 5.53
N ASN A 87 -2.39 4.53 6.72
CA ASN A 87 -2.43 3.45 7.72
C ASN A 87 -3.84 3.12 8.26
N PRO A 88 -4.72 4.10 8.58
CA PRO A 88 -6.05 3.83 9.11
C PRO A 88 -6.91 2.96 8.17
N PHE A 89 -6.75 3.11 6.85
CA PHE A 89 -7.51 2.36 5.86
C PHE A 89 -7.31 0.84 5.94
N ASN A 90 -6.20 0.38 6.54
CA ASN A 90 -6.04 -1.02 6.89
C ASN A 90 -7.22 -1.53 7.73
N ILE A 91 -7.66 -0.79 8.73
CA ILE A 91 -8.70 -1.21 9.68
C ILE A 91 -10.08 -0.79 9.17
N GLU A 92 -10.20 0.45 8.69
CA GLU A 92 -11.49 1.01 8.30
C GLU A 92 -12.18 0.24 7.19
N GLY A 93 -11.48 -0.34 6.20
CA GLY A 93 -12.16 -1.14 5.18
C GLY A 93 -12.71 -2.49 5.66
N ARG A 94 -12.38 -2.92 6.88
CA ARG A 94 -12.75 -4.24 7.42
C ARG A 94 -13.83 -4.20 8.49
N TYR A 95 -13.88 -3.14 9.28
CA TYR A 95 -14.67 -3.06 10.51
C TYR A 95 -15.67 -1.90 10.45
N PRO A 96 -16.96 -2.17 10.16
CA PRO A 96 -17.99 -1.14 10.06
C PRO A 96 -18.13 -0.23 11.27
N GLU A 97 -17.83 -0.75 12.46
CA GLU A 97 -17.84 -0.02 13.72
C GLU A 97 -16.74 1.05 13.84
N MET A 98 -15.68 0.94 13.04
CA MET A 98 -14.55 1.88 13.00
C MET A 98 -14.69 2.92 11.87
N TRP A 99 -15.78 2.87 11.11
CA TRP A 99 -15.97 3.77 9.97
C TRP A 99 -16.10 5.23 10.41
N GLY A 100 -15.10 6.03 10.06
CA GLY A 100 -15.22 7.50 10.02
C GLY A 100 -16.13 7.98 8.88
N PRO A 101 -16.34 9.29 8.72
CA PRO A 101 -17.03 9.82 7.53
C PRO A 101 -16.35 9.33 6.24
N LEU A 102 -17.13 9.14 5.17
CA LEU A 102 -16.53 8.87 3.86
C LEU A 102 -15.73 10.10 3.42
N PRO A 103 -14.52 9.92 2.84
CA PRO A 103 -13.81 11.01 2.19
C PRO A 103 -14.66 11.60 1.05
N SER A 104 -14.41 12.87 0.72
CA SER A 104 -15.03 13.49 -0.45
C SER A 104 -14.58 12.78 -1.74
N PRO A 105 -15.36 12.84 -2.83
CA PRO A 105 -14.91 12.32 -4.13
C PRO A 105 -13.54 12.86 -4.55
N GLU A 106 -13.28 14.14 -4.28
CA GLU A 106 -12.00 14.79 -4.56
C GLU A 106 -10.86 14.19 -3.73
N ASP A 107 -11.09 13.89 -2.45
CA ASP A 107 -10.10 13.22 -1.59
C ASP A 107 -9.84 11.79 -2.09
N VAL A 108 -10.89 11.05 -2.48
CA VAL A 108 -10.74 9.68 -3.01
C VAL A 108 -9.89 9.67 -4.29
N ASP A 109 -10.15 10.61 -5.21
CA ASP A 109 -9.36 10.75 -6.44
C ASP A 109 -7.90 11.12 -6.14
N MET A 110 -7.67 11.98 -5.13
CA MET A 110 -6.33 12.34 -4.68
C MET A 110 -5.59 11.15 -4.09
N LEU A 111 -6.23 10.37 -3.21
CA LEU A 111 -5.65 9.17 -2.60
C LEU A 111 -5.30 8.13 -3.66
N LEU A 112 -6.19 7.90 -4.62
CA LEU A 112 -5.96 6.99 -5.75
C LEU A 112 -4.75 7.43 -6.58
N LYS A 113 -4.71 8.71 -6.96
CA LYS A 113 -3.61 9.28 -7.75
C LYS A 113 -2.27 9.18 -7.02
N ARG A 114 -2.19 9.63 -5.77
CA ARG A 114 -0.96 9.60 -4.95
C ARG A 114 -0.48 8.16 -4.72
N THR A 115 -1.41 7.22 -4.49
CA THR A 115 -1.09 5.79 -4.38
C THR A 115 -0.48 5.26 -5.68
N GLY A 116 -1.06 5.58 -6.83
CA GLY A 116 -0.56 5.17 -8.13
C GLY A 116 0.83 5.74 -8.46
N GLU A 117 1.05 7.01 -8.16
CA GLU A 117 2.36 7.68 -8.32
C GLU A 117 3.43 7.02 -7.44
N MET A 118 3.11 6.78 -6.17
CA MET A 118 4.02 6.11 -5.24
C MET A 118 4.28 4.65 -5.62
N LEU A 119 3.26 3.90 -6.04
CA LEU A 119 3.42 2.53 -6.55
C LEU A 119 4.38 2.50 -7.74
N LYS A 120 4.19 3.40 -8.71
CA LYS A 120 5.07 3.52 -9.88
C LYS A 120 6.50 3.84 -9.47
N TRP A 121 6.69 4.78 -8.53
CA TRP A 121 8.00 5.14 -8.02
C TRP A 121 8.66 3.94 -7.31
N LEU A 122 7.99 3.30 -6.35
CA LEU A 122 8.51 2.14 -5.63
C LEU A 122 8.89 0.99 -6.58
N LYS A 123 8.05 0.70 -7.58
CA LYS A 123 8.39 -0.30 -8.62
C LYS A 123 9.63 0.06 -9.42
N SER A 124 9.89 1.35 -9.69
CA SER A 124 11.12 1.80 -10.37
C SER A 124 12.36 1.62 -9.50
N GLN A 125 12.18 1.52 -8.18
CA GLN A 125 13.24 1.32 -7.23
C GLN A 125 13.52 -0.16 -6.96
N LEU A 126 12.79 -1.13 -7.54
CA LEU A 126 12.93 -2.58 -7.29
C LEU A 126 14.01 -3.25 -8.14
#